data_AF-I2C0W7-F1
#
_entry.id   AF-I2C0W7-F1
#
_cell.length_a   1.000
_cell.length_b   1.000
_cell.length_c   1.000
_cell.angle_alpha   90.00
_cell.angle_beta   90.00
_cell.angle_gamma   90.00
#
_symmetry.space_group_name_H-M   'P 1'
#
loop_
_entity.id
_entity.type
_entity.pdbx_description
1 polymer ?
#
loop_
_entity_poly.entity_id
_entity_poly.type
_entity_poly.pdbx_seq_one_letter_code
_entity_poly.pdbx_strand_id
1 'polypeptide(L)' 'MAEIIGIIELLAGAAMNVWIGRLGKTFFGKDDRSSRVVLRICGIFLMINGVSRAFHI' A
#
# COMPACT_ATOMS: atom_id res chain seq x y z
N MET A 1 7.76 -0.93 -19.17
CA MET A 1 8.41 -1.12 -17.84
C MET A 1 7.70 -0.35 -16.75
N ALA A 2 7.34 0.93 -16.97
CA ALA A 2 6.56 1.74 -16.04
C ALA A 2 5.19 1.13 -15.69
N GLU A 3 4.51 0.54 -16.68
CA GLU A 3 3.19 -0.07 -16.47
C GLU A 3 3.25 -1.27 -15.53
N ILE A 4 4.26 -2.13 -15.68
CA ILE A 4 4.47 -3.30 -14.82
C ILE A 4 4.76 -2.86 -13.38
N ILE A 5 5.59 -1.82 -13.20
CA ILE A 5 5.86 -1.23 -11.89
C ILE A 5 4.56 -0.68 -11.29
N GLY A 6 3.73 0.00 -12.09
CA GLY A 6 2.45 0.52 -11.65
C GLY A 6 1.47 -0.56 -11.19
N ILE A 7 1.41 -1.68 -11.92
CA ILE A 7 0.61 -2.86 -11.55
C ILE A 7 1.11 -3.47 -10.22
N ILE A 8 2.43 -3.55 -10.03
CA ILE A 8 3.02 -4.05 -8.77
C ILE A 8 2.68 -3.11 -7.60
N GLU A 9 2.74 -1.80 -7.79
CA GLU A 9 2.38 -0.81 -6.77
C GLU A 9 0.88 -0.89 -6.41
N LEU A 10 0.01 -1.08 -7.40
CA LEU A 10 -1.42 -1.34 -7.20
C LEU A 10 -1.66 -2.60 -6.35
N LEU A 11 -1.02 -3.71 -6.71
CA LEU A 11 -1.13 -4.97 -5.97
C LEU A 11 -0.56 -4.86 -4.56
N ALA A 12 0.56 -4.15 -4.39
CA ALA A 12 1.17 -3.91 -3.09
C ALA A 12 0.29 -3.02 -2.21
N GLY A 13 -0.30 -1.95 -2.75
CA GLY A 13 -1.25 -1.10 -2.04
C GLY A 13 -2.52 -1.85 -1.63
N ALA A 14 -3.05 -2.71 -2.51
CA ALA A 14 -4.19 -3.58 -2.20
C ALA A 14 -3.85 -4.59 -1.10
N ALA A 15 -2.72 -5.28 -1.23
CA ALA A 15 -2.20 -6.22 -0.24
C ALA A 15 -2.02 -5.55 1.14
N MET A 16 -1.45 -4.34 1.17
CA MET A 16 -1.26 -3.59 2.40
C MET A 16 -2.58 -3.27 3.10
N ASN A 17 -3.63 -2.94 2.35
CA ASN A 17 -4.95 -2.68 2.92
C ASN A 17 -5.63 -3.96 3.43
N VAL A 18 -5.47 -5.10 2.74
CA VAL A 18 -6.04 -6.40 3.15
C VAL A 18 -5.36 -6.92 4.43
N TRP A 19 -4.03 -6.88 4.49
CA TRP A 19 -3.27 -7.43 5.61
C TRP A 19 -2.84 -6.40 6.65
N ILE A 20 -3.51 -5.25 6.70
CA ILE A 20 -3.06 -4.09 7.47
C ILE A 20 -2.80 -4.36 8.96
N GLY A 21 -3.62 -5.18 9.62
CA GLY A 21 -3.42 -5.54 11.03
C GLY A 21 -2.20 -6.45 11.24
N ARG A 22 -1.94 -7.35 10.29
CA ARG A 22 -0.76 -8.23 10.33
C ARG A 22 0.52 -7.43 10.09
N LEU A 23 0.50 -6.54 9.10
CA LEU A 23 1.60 -5.63 8.81
C LEU A 23 1.83 -4.64 9.97
N GLY A 24 0.78 -4.16 10.63
CA GLY A 24 0.88 -3.35 11.85
C GLY A 24 1.71 -4.05 12.92
N LYS A 25 1.35 -5.30 13.25
CA LYS A 25 2.12 -6.11 14.20
C LYS A 25 3.55 -6.38 13.74
N THR A 26 3.76 -6.69 12.46
CA THR A 26 5.10 -7.02 11.95
C THR A 26 6.04 -5.82 11.92
N PHE A 27 5.58 -4.65 11.44
CA PHE A 27 6.45 -3.47 11.29
C PHE A 27 6.55 -2.63 12.56
N PHE A 28 5.46 -2.50 13.32
CA PHE A 28 5.42 -1.62 14.49
C PHE A 28 5.44 -2.40 15.82
N GLY A 29 5.34 -3.73 15.80
CA GLY A 29 5.26 -4.57 17.00
C GLY A 29 3.91 -4.45 17.74
N LYS A 30 2.98 -3.64 17.22
CA LYS A 30 1.68 -3.33 17.84
C LYS A 30 0.62 -3.14 16.76
N ASP A 31 -0.62 -3.41 17.14
CA ASP A 31 -1.79 -3.27 16.28
C ASP A 31 -2.72 -2.20 16.85
N ASP A 32 -2.34 -0.94 16.64
CA ASP A 32 -3.03 0.22 17.19
C ASP A 32 -3.57 1.13 16.07
N ARG A 33 -4.43 2.08 16.45
CA ARG A 33 -5.08 2.97 15.48
C ARG A 33 -4.06 3.79 14.69
N SER A 34 -2.96 4.23 15.31
CA SER A 34 -1.95 5.07 14.67
C SER A 34 -1.15 4.29 13.64
N SER A 35 -0.64 3.11 14.02
CA SER A 35 0.10 2.23 13.09
C SER A 35 -0.75 1.81 11.88
N ARG A 36 -2.04 1.52 12.08
CA ARG A 36 -2.98 1.26 10.97
C ARG A 36 -3.19 2.47 10.08
N VAL A 37 -3.30 3.69 10.63
CA VAL A 37 -3.46 4.90 9.82
C VAL A 37 -2.23 5.14 8.94
N VAL A 38 -1.03 4.99 9.50
CA VAL A 38 0.23 5.13 8.74
C VAL A 38 0.27 4.12 7.58
N LEU A 39 -0.05 2.85 7.85
CA LEU A 39 -0.08 1.82 6.80
C LEU A 39 -1.16 2.08 5.74
N ARG A 40 -2.32 2.63 6.10
CA ARG A 40 -3.33 3.04 5.11
C ARG A 40 -2.83 4.15 4.22
N ILE A 41 -2.16 5.14 4.78
CA ILE A 41 -1.58 6.25 4.01
C ILE A 41 -0.57 5.69 3.00
N CYS A 42 0.36 4.83 3.44
CA CYS A 42 1.29 4.15 2.54
C CYS A 42 0.58 3.34 1.44
N GLY A 43 -0.44 2.57 1.80
CA GLY A 43 -1.24 1.80 0.83
C GLY A 43 -1.94 2.67 -0.22
N ILE A 44 -2.50 3.80 0.19
CA ILE A 44 -3.13 4.78 -0.71
C ILE A 44 -2.09 5.40 -1.64
N PHE A 45 -0.91 5.78 -1.13
CA PHE A 45 0.18 6.31 -1.96
C PHE A 45 0.62 5.31 -3.03
N LEU A 46 0.75 4.04 -2.67
CA LEU A 46 1.05 2.98 -3.63
C LEU A 46 -0.06 2.82 -4.68
N MET A 47 -1.32 2.92 -4.28
CA MET A 47 -2.43 2.87 -5.24
C MET A 47 -2.41 4.06 -6.20
N ILE A 48 -2.21 5.29 -5.72
CA ILE A 48 -2.18 6.49 -6.57
C ILE A 48 -1.01 6.42 -7.56
N ASN A 49 0.20 6.11 -7.07
CA ASN A 49 1.38 5.96 -7.94
C ASN A 49 1.19 4.82 -8.94
N GLY A 50 0.62 3.70 -8.47
CA GLY A 50 0.35 2.55 -9.29
C GLY A 50 -0.62 2.85 -10.43
N VAL A 51 -1.74 3.55 -10.14
CA VAL A 51 -2.68 4.02 -11.17
C VAL A 51 -2.01 4.96 -12.15
N SER A 52 -1.31 6.00 -11.68
CA SER A 52 -0.68 6.97 -12.58
C SER A 52 0.33 6.32 -13.52
N ARG A 53 1.16 5.39 -13.02
CA ARG A 53 2.15 4.68 -13.85
C ARG A 53 1.55 3.57 -14.72
N ALA A 54 0.53 2.86 -14.24
CA ALA A 54 -0.12 1.78 -14.99
C ALA A 54 -0.95 2.31 -16.16
N PHE A 55 -1.56 3.48 -16.00
CA PHE A 55 -2.46 4.06 -17.00
C PHE A 55 -1.86 5.28 -17.73
N HIS A 56 -0.61 5.66 -17.42
CA HIS A 56 0.06 6.83 -18.01
C HIS A 56 -0.80 8.11 -17.90
N ILE A 57 -1.45 8.29 -16.74
CA ILE A 57 -2.27 9.48 -16.39
C ILE A 57 -1.39 10.50 -15.66
#